data_AF-A0A842QQF2-F1
#
_entry.id   AF-A0A842QQF2-F1
#
_cell.length_a   1.000
_cell.length_b   1.000
_cell.length_c   1.000
_cell.angle_alpha   90.00
_cell.angle_beta   90.00
_cell.angle_gamma   90.00
#
_symmetry.space_group_name_H-M   'P 1'
#
loop_
_entity.id
_entity.type
_entity.pdbx_description
1 polymer ?
#
loop_
_entity_poly.entity_id
_entity_poly.type
_entity_poly.pdbx_seq_one_letter_code
_entity_poly.pdbx_strand_id
1 'polypeptide(L)'
;MKKKTLSKREIKDINEKISKYGFQFGKKEFAELAEDEKHKFLKADKALFFYVDGEWVPSLKALLSGRVGLKKVTVDMGAVKFVVNGADIMRPGIVEIEDNISENEIVEIADVDNKKPLAVGRALFGSPEMKEKKEGKAVKNLHFIGDDIWQA
;
A
#
# COMPACT_ATOMS: atom_id res chain seq x y z
N MET A 1 -18.87 1.89 11.91
CA MET A 1 -18.36 2.38 10.61
C MET A 1 -19.50 3.04 9.84
N LYS A 2 -19.39 4.34 9.57
CA LYS A 2 -20.33 5.10 8.72
C LYS A 2 -20.01 4.80 7.26
N LYS A 3 -21.05 4.67 6.43
CA LYS A 3 -20.93 4.32 5.01
C LYS A 3 -21.65 5.33 4.15
N LYS A 4 -21.08 5.66 3.00
CA LYS A 4 -21.65 6.58 2.02
C LYS A 4 -21.33 6.10 0.61
N THR A 5 -22.35 5.80 -0.17
CA THR A 5 -22.19 5.59 -1.63
C THR A 5 -21.70 6.87 -2.29
N LEU A 6 -20.70 6.75 -3.14
CA LEU A 6 -20.10 7.88 -3.84
C LEU A 6 -20.94 8.28 -5.07
N SER A 7 -21.14 9.58 -5.24
CA SER A 7 -21.74 10.15 -6.44
C SER A 7 -20.78 10.08 -7.64
N LYS A 8 -21.30 10.26 -8.85
CA LYS A 8 -20.47 10.31 -10.08
C LYS A 8 -19.37 11.37 -10.03
N ARG A 9 -19.65 12.52 -9.40
CA ARG A 9 -18.67 13.59 -9.23
C ARG A 9 -17.57 13.18 -8.26
N GLU A 10 -17.93 12.60 -7.11
CA GLU A 10 -16.94 12.13 -6.13
C GLU A 10 -16.07 10.99 -6.68
N ILE A 11 -16.65 10.07 -7.46
CA ILE A 11 -15.89 9.01 -8.14
C ILE A 11 -14.86 9.63 -9.10
N LYS A 12 -15.22 10.67 -9.85
CA LYS A 12 -14.29 11.38 -10.73
C LYS A 12 -13.14 11.99 -9.93
N ASP A 13 -13.45 12.74 -8.87
CA ASP A 13 -12.46 13.40 -8.03
C ASP A 13 -11.52 12.39 -7.32
N ILE A 14 -12.05 11.21 -6.97
CA ILE A 14 -11.27 10.11 -6.40
C ILE A 14 -10.37 9.44 -7.45
N ASN A 15 -10.89 9.19 -8.65
CA ASN A 15 -10.11 8.59 -9.75
C ASN A 15 -8.90 9.45 -10.12
N GLU A 16 -8.99 10.78 -10.03
CA GLU A 16 -7.86 11.69 -10.22
C GLU A 16 -6.72 11.41 -9.21
N LYS A 17 -7.05 10.99 -7.98
CA LYS A 17 -6.08 10.71 -6.91
C LYS A 17 -5.48 9.32 -6.96
N ILE A 18 -6.25 8.32 -7.40
CA ILE A 18 -5.84 6.90 -7.35
C ILE A 18 -5.38 6.34 -8.70
N SER A 19 -5.57 7.06 -9.81
CA SER A 19 -5.17 6.62 -11.15
C SER A 19 -3.66 6.33 -11.28
N LYS A 20 -2.83 6.96 -10.45
CA LYS A 20 -1.39 6.68 -10.35
C LYS A 20 -1.05 5.23 -10.02
N TYR A 21 -2.00 4.48 -9.45
CA TYR A 21 -1.85 3.06 -9.12
C TYR A 21 -2.34 2.11 -10.22
N GLY A 22 -2.60 2.63 -11.42
CA GLY A 22 -3.15 1.85 -12.54
C GLY A 22 -4.61 1.44 -12.33
N PHE A 23 -5.30 2.06 -11.38
CA PHE A 23 -6.69 1.73 -11.02
C PHE A 23 -7.63 2.92 -11.21
N GLN A 24 -8.81 2.65 -11.73
CA GLN A 24 -9.92 3.61 -11.76
C GLN A 24 -11.23 2.86 -11.52
N PHE A 25 -12.11 3.45 -10.72
CA PHE A 25 -13.49 2.98 -10.61
C PHE A 25 -14.21 3.18 -11.95
N GLY A 26 -14.95 2.16 -12.38
CA GLY A 26 -15.82 2.26 -13.54
C GLY A 26 -16.99 3.22 -13.31
N LYS A 27 -17.51 3.86 -14.37
CA LYS A 27 -18.65 4.80 -14.28
C LYS A 27 -19.93 4.20 -13.67
N LYS A 28 -20.09 2.88 -13.74
CA LYS A 28 -21.22 2.12 -13.20
C LYS A 28 -20.81 1.22 -12.03
N GLU A 29 -19.53 1.24 -11.66
CA GLU A 29 -19.05 0.44 -10.55
C GLU A 29 -19.56 1.04 -9.24
N PHE A 30 -19.95 0.16 -8.33
CA PHE A 30 -20.28 0.58 -6.97
C PHE A 30 -19.00 1.02 -6.25
N ALA A 31 -19.01 2.24 -5.72
CA ALA A 31 -17.94 2.77 -4.90
C ALA A 31 -18.53 3.39 -3.63
N GLU A 32 -18.03 2.98 -2.48
CA GLU A 32 -18.47 3.40 -1.15
C GLU A 32 -17.30 3.98 -0.38
N LEU A 33 -17.53 5.10 0.29
CA LEU A 33 -16.67 5.61 1.33
C LEU A 33 -17.13 5.03 2.67
N ALA A 34 -16.24 4.33 3.37
CA ALA A 34 -16.49 3.79 4.70
C ALA A 34 -15.50 4.40 5.69
N GLU A 35 -15.98 4.89 6.82
CA GLU A 35 -15.16 5.62 7.80
C GLU A 35 -15.55 5.24 9.24
N ASP A 36 -14.56 5.02 10.09
CA ASP A 36 -14.70 4.92 11.54
C ASP A 36 -13.82 5.97 12.24
N GLU A 37 -13.65 5.85 13.56
CA GLU A 37 -12.87 6.82 14.34
C GLU A 37 -11.37 6.81 14.01
N LYS A 38 -10.85 5.73 13.43
CA LYS A 38 -9.42 5.53 13.15
C LYS A 38 -9.11 5.53 11.66
N HIS A 39 -9.99 4.98 10.84
CA HIS A 39 -9.70 4.65 9.45
C HIS A 39 -10.78 5.12 8.49
N LYS A 40 -10.34 5.40 7.26
CA LYS A 40 -11.19 5.79 6.14
C LYS A 40 -10.82 4.96 4.92
N PHE A 41 -11.82 4.37 4.26
CA PHE A 41 -11.65 3.40 3.19
C PHE A 41 -12.47 3.76 1.95
N LEU A 42 -11.92 3.45 0.78
CA LEU A 42 -12.69 3.31 -0.47
C LEU A 42 -12.96 1.83 -0.70
N LYS A 43 -14.24 1.48 -0.81
CA LYS A 43 -14.72 0.11 -0.98
C LYS A 43 -15.45 -0.03 -2.30
N ALA A 44 -15.29 -1.18 -2.95
CA ALA A 44 -16.25 -1.71 -3.92
C ALA A 44 -16.95 -2.90 -3.25
N ASP A 45 -16.43 -4.11 -3.47
CA ASP A 45 -16.76 -5.35 -2.76
C ASP A 45 -15.92 -5.53 -1.49
N LYS A 46 -14.66 -5.08 -1.54
CA LYS A 46 -13.67 -5.10 -0.44
C LYS A 46 -13.09 -3.70 -0.24
N ALA A 47 -12.39 -3.50 0.88
CA ALA A 47 -11.51 -2.34 1.04
C ALA A 47 -10.43 -2.38 -0.05
N LEU A 48 -10.44 -1.39 -0.95
CA LEU A 48 -9.45 -1.27 -2.02
C LEU A 48 -8.36 -0.29 -1.63
N PHE A 49 -8.75 0.86 -1.08
CA PHE A 49 -7.84 1.90 -0.61
C PHE A 49 -8.16 2.29 0.83
N PHE A 50 -7.14 2.72 1.56
CA PHE A 50 -7.26 3.36 2.86
C PHE A 50 -6.63 4.77 2.81
N TYR A 51 -7.11 5.67 3.65
CA TYR A 51 -6.60 7.03 3.73
C TYR A 51 -5.58 7.15 4.87
N VAL A 52 -4.37 7.57 4.55
CA VAL A 52 -3.30 7.77 5.53
C VAL A 52 -2.40 8.92 5.08
N ASP A 53 -1.90 9.71 6.03
CA ASP A 53 -0.96 10.82 5.77
C ASP A 53 -1.41 11.75 4.62
N GLY A 54 -2.71 12.00 4.48
CA GLY A 54 -3.27 12.92 3.48
C GLY A 54 -3.52 12.33 2.09
N GLU A 55 -3.24 11.05 1.84
CA GLU A 55 -3.45 10.42 0.53
C GLU A 55 -4.18 9.06 0.61
N TRP A 56 -4.71 8.63 -0.54
CA TRP A 56 -5.30 7.30 -0.70
C TRP A 56 -4.21 6.29 -1.09
N VAL A 57 -4.10 5.21 -0.31
CA VAL A 57 -3.09 4.16 -0.48
C VAL A 57 -3.78 2.83 -0.76
N PRO A 58 -3.31 2.02 -1.74
CA PRO A 58 -3.85 0.69 -1.99
C PRO A 58 -3.70 -0.22 -0.77
N SER A 59 -4.74 -0.99 -0.46
CA SER A 59 -4.67 -2.04 0.56
C SER A 59 -3.97 -3.29 0.01
N LEU A 60 -3.51 -4.17 0.91
CA LEU A 60 -3.00 -5.49 0.51
C LEU A 60 -4.04 -6.33 -0.23
N LYS A 61 -5.33 -6.20 0.15
CA LYS A 61 -6.42 -6.90 -0.55
C LYS A 61 -6.52 -6.46 -2.02
N ALA A 62 -6.29 -5.18 -2.31
CA ALA A 62 -6.27 -4.67 -3.69
C ALA A 62 -5.09 -5.26 -4.48
N LEU A 63 -3.89 -5.26 -3.89
CA LEU A 63 -2.68 -5.83 -4.52
C LEU A 63 -2.83 -7.32 -4.80
N LEU A 64 -3.25 -8.10 -3.78
CA LEU A 64 -3.44 -9.56 -3.90
C LEU A 64 -4.54 -9.93 -4.91
N SER A 65 -5.50 -9.05 -5.15
CA SER A 65 -6.54 -9.25 -6.18
C SER A 65 -6.09 -8.93 -7.60
N GLY A 66 -4.90 -8.32 -7.77
CA GLY A 66 -4.39 -7.87 -9.07
C GLY A 66 -5.11 -6.63 -9.63
N ARG A 67 -5.98 -5.96 -8.86
CA ARG A 67 -6.66 -4.74 -9.29
C ARG A 67 -5.74 -3.53 -9.32
N VAL A 68 -4.65 -3.57 -8.56
CA VAL A 68 -3.65 -2.50 -8.42
C VAL A 68 -2.25 -3.12 -8.49
N GLY A 69 -1.28 -2.41 -9.06
CA GLY A 69 0.14 -2.76 -9.01
C GLY A 69 0.97 -1.66 -8.34
N LEU A 70 2.01 -2.06 -7.62
CA LEU A 70 3.00 -1.17 -7.01
C LEU A 70 4.41 -1.69 -7.35
N LYS A 71 5.40 -0.80 -7.27
CA LYS A 71 6.81 -1.21 -7.31
C LYS A 71 7.16 -2.00 -6.05
N LYS A 72 8.05 -2.96 -6.19
CA LYS A 72 8.35 -3.96 -5.17
C LYS A 72 9.66 -3.68 -4.43
N VAL A 73 9.61 -3.90 -3.11
CA VAL A 73 10.77 -4.07 -2.25
C VAL A 73 10.71 -5.47 -1.63
N THR A 74 11.70 -6.31 -1.91
CA THR A 74 11.73 -7.69 -1.43
C THR A 74 12.59 -7.78 -0.17
N VAL A 75 12.06 -8.42 0.88
CA VAL A 75 12.76 -8.65 2.14
C VAL A 75 13.16 -10.11 2.33
N ASP A 76 14.21 -10.33 3.12
CA ASP A 76 14.58 -11.68 3.56
C ASP A 76 13.56 -12.27 4.55
N MET A 77 13.64 -13.58 4.77
CA MET A 77 12.75 -14.31 5.66
C MET A 77 12.91 -13.94 7.15
N GLY A 78 14.08 -13.43 7.56
CA GLY A 78 14.32 -12.95 8.92
C GLY A 78 13.57 -11.66 9.25
N ALA A 79 13.37 -10.81 8.24
CA ALA A 79 12.64 -9.56 8.35
C ALA A 79 11.11 -9.76 8.40
N VAL A 80 10.57 -10.81 7.76
CA VAL A 80 9.12 -11.03 7.60
C VAL A 80 8.35 -10.90 8.91
N LYS A 81 8.81 -11.56 9.99
CA LYS A 81 8.13 -11.51 11.29
C LYS A 81 8.01 -10.11 11.86
N PHE A 82 8.94 -9.21 11.54
CA PHE A 82 8.90 -7.82 12.01
C PHE A 82 7.96 -6.99 11.15
N VAL A 83 7.98 -7.21 9.82
CA VAL A 83 7.10 -6.49 8.89
C VAL A 83 5.63 -6.77 9.18
N VAL A 84 5.27 -8.04 9.39
CA VAL A 84 3.88 -8.44 9.75
C VAL A 84 3.50 -8.10 11.20
N ASN A 85 4.42 -7.50 11.97
CA ASN A 85 4.14 -6.92 13.28
C ASN A 85 4.18 -5.38 13.23
N GLY A 86 4.18 -4.79 12.04
CA GLY A 86 4.10 -3.34 11.85
C GLY A 86 5.42 -2.59 11.99
N ALA A 87 6.56 -3.29 12.08
CA ALA A 87 7.86 -2.62 12.06
C ALA A 87 8.13 -1.99 10.68
N ASP A 88 8.86 -0.89 10.69
CA ASP A 88 9.41 -0.31 9.47
C ASP A 88 10.45 -1.23 8.83
N ILE A 89 10.61 -1.11 7.51
CA ILE A 89 11.54 -1.96 6.78
C ILE A 89 12.91 -1.33 6.84
N MET A 90 13.83 -2.03 7.50
CA MET A 90 15.22 -1.64 7.64
C MET A 90 16.01 -2.11 6.43
N ARG A 91 16.95 -1.28 5.96
CA ARG A 91 17.76 -1.57 4.79
C ARG A 91 18.48 -2.94 4.83
N PRO A 92 19.05 -3.39 5.98
CA PRO A 92 19.71 -4.70 6.04
C PRO A 92 18.80 -5.88 5.73
N GLY A 93 17.49 -5.76 5.95
CA GLY A 93 16.52 -6.82 5.68
C GLY A 93 16.00 -6.85 4.24
N ILE A 94 16.39 -5.88 3.39
CA ILE A 94 15.97 -5.80 2.00
C ILE A 94 16.98 -6.54 1.11
N VAL A 95 16.50 -7.52 0.34
CA VAL A 95 17.30 -8.32 -0.59
C VAL A 95 17.19 -7.83 -2.04
N GLU A 96 16.08 -7.18 -2.40
CA GLU A 96 15.86 -6.67 -3.75
C GLU A 96 15.07 -5.35 -3.71
N ILE A 97 15.43 -4.42 -4.58
CA ILE A 97 14.78 -3.12 -4.72
C ILE A 97 14.50 -2.93 -6.22
N GLU A 98 13.22 -2.84 -6.59
CA GLU A 98 12.83 -2.53 -7.95
C GLU A 98 13.37 -1.16 -8.39
N ASP A 99 13.72 -1.02 -9.66
CA ASP A 99 14.24 0.23 -10.20
C ASP A 99 13.16 1.32 -10.29
N ASN A 100 13.62 2.58 -10.36
CA ASN A 100 12.79 3.76 -10.54
C ASN A 100 11.79 4.06 -9.41
N ILE A 101 11.94 3.48 -8.21
CA ILE A 101 11.23 3.94 -7.01
C ILE A 101 11.71 5.35 -6.69
N SER A 102 10.76 6.25 -6.47
CA SER A 102 11.01 7.62 -6.05
C SER A 102 10.90 7.77 -4.53
N GLU A 103 11.54 8.78 -3.98
CA GLU A 103 11.33 9.14 -2.58
C GLU A 103 9.84 9.43 -2.32
N ASN A 104 9.32 8.96 -1.20
CA ASN A 104 7.91 9.04 -0.80
C ASN A 104 6.93 8.25 -1.69
N GLU A 105 7.42 7.44 -2.63
CA GLU A 105 6.57 6.55 -3.43
C GLU A 105 5.99 5.42 -2.56
N ILE A 106 4.75 5.05 -2.83
CA ILE A 106 4.11 3.89 -2.21
C ILE A 106 4.60 2.62 -2.90
N VAL A 107 5.07 1.66 -2.10
CA VAL A 107 5.65 0.40 -2.56
C VAL A 107 4.96 -0.78 -1.89
N GLU A 108 4.98 -1.92 -2.57
CA GLU A 108 4.64 -3.21 -1.95
C GLU A 108 5.89 -3.87 -1.38
N ILE A 109 5.72 -4.53 -0.24
CA ILE A 109 6.77 -5.29 0.42
C ILE A 109 6.40 -6.76 0.26
N ALA A 110 7.32 -7.56 -0.25
CA ALA A 110 7.15 -8.99 -0.46
C ALA A 110 8.32 -9.77 0.16
N ASP A 111 8.11 -11.03 0.49
CA ASP A 111 9.20 -11.92 0.89
C ASP A 111 9.84 -12.59 -0.33
N VAL A 112 11.10 -12.99 -0.17
CA VAL A 112 11.91 -13.61 -1.23
C VAL A 112 11.34 -14.94 -1.74
N ASP A 113 10.62 -15.69 -0.89
CA ASP A 113 10.14 -17.04 -1.20
C ASP A 113 8.80 -17.00 -1.96
N ASN A 114 7.77 -16.41 -1.37
CA ASN A 114 6.41 -16.39 -1.91
C ASN A 114 6.21 -15.28 -2.93
N LYS A 115 7.01 -14.20 -2.86
CA LYS A 115 6.95 -13.02 -3.73
C LYS A 115 5.58 -12.32 -3.76
N LYS A 116 4.74 -12.60 -2.76
CA LYS A 116 3.42 -12.00 -2.58
C LYS A 116 3.52 -10.79 -1.64
N PRO A 117 2.71 -9.75 -1.86
CA PRO A 117 2.66 -8.60 -0.97
C PRO A 117 2.24 -9.02 0.44
N LEU A 118 3.03 -8.62 1.43
CA LEU A 118 2.78 -8.82 2.86
C LEU A 118 2.68 -7.50 3.63
N ALA A 119 3.16 -6.40 3.05
CA ALA A 119 2.90 -5.05 3.53
C ALA A 119 2.87 -4.03 2.38
N VAL A 120 2.34 -2.86 2.69
CA VAL A 120 2.40 -1.64 1.89
C VAL A 120 3.14 -0.60 2.70
N GLY A 121 4.05 0.11 2.06
CA GLY A 121 4.89 1.09 2.72
C GLY A 121 5.16 2.32 1.87
N ARG A 122 5.75 3.34 2.49
CA ARG A 122 6.25 4.54 1.83
C ARG A 122 7.77 4.49 1.80
N ALA A 123 8.35 4.47 0.60
CA ALA A 123 9.79 4.53 0.42
C ALA A 123 10.33 5.85 0.98
N LEU A 124 11.35 5.78 1.83
CA LEU A 124 12.00 6.98 2.39
C LEU A 124 13.11 7.53 1.51
N PHE A 125 13.50 6.76 0.48
CA PHE A 125 14.55 7.07 -0.47
C PHE A 125 14.17 6.48 -1.83
N GLY A 126 14.68 7.06 -2.92
CA GLY A 126 14.57 6.45 -4.24
C GLY A 126 15.45 5.20 -4.40
N SER A 127 15.23 4.40 -5.45
CA SER A 127 15.98 3.15 -5.66
C SER A 127 17.49 3.29 -5.61
N PRO A 128 18.15 4.29 -6.25
CA PRO A 128 19.60 4.40 -6.22
C PRO A 128 20.14 4.60 -4.81
N GLU A 129 19.57 5.56 -4.07
CA GLU A 129 20.00 5.87 -2.70
C GLU A 129 19.68 4.72 -1.73
N MET A 130 18.52 4.07 -1.89
CA MET A 130 18.16 2.91 -1.09
C MET A 130 19.15 1.76 -1.33
N LYS A 131 19.61 1.55 -2.58
CA LYS A 131 20.61 0.53 -2.92
C LYS A 131 21.99 0.83 -2.32
N GLU A 132 22.40 2.10 -2.29
CA GLU A 132 23.69 2.54 -1.72
C GLU A 132 23.75 2.45 -0.18
N LYS A 133 22.62 2.65 0.49
CA LYS A 133 22.54 2.54 1.96
C LYS A 133 22.83 1.12 2.44
N LYS A 134 23.55 1.03 3.57
CA LYS A 134 23.85 -0.23 4.27
C LYS A 134 22.99 -0.47 5.50
N GLU A 135 22.48 0.59 6.11
CA GLU A 135 21.73 0.54 7.36
C GLU A 135 20.64 1.61 7.41
N GLY A 136 19.86 1.60 8.49
CA GLY A 136 18.78 2.54 8.71
C GLY A 136 17.46 2.13 8.08
N LYS A 137 16.43 2.93 8.35
CA LYS A 137 15.06 2.72 7.86
C LYS A 137 15.00 3.07 6.37
N ALA A 138 14.51 2.15 5.54
CA ALA A 138 14.40 2.36 4.10
C ALA A 138 12.95 2.60 3.64
N VAL A 139 11.99 1.96 4.29
CA VAL A 139 10.56 2.10 3.98
C VAL A 139 9.78 2.22 5.29
N LYS A 140 8.90 3.23 5.38
CA LYS A 140 7.93 3.36 6.48
C LYS A 140 6.77 2.38 6.24
N ASN A 141 6.45 1.55 7.22
CA ASN A 141 5.32 0.62 7.13
C ASN A 141 3.99 1.39 7.28
N LEU A 142 3.04 1.15 6.38
CA LEU A 142 1.73 1.81 6.38
C LEU A 142 0.58 0.83 6.61
N HIS A 143 0.75 -0.40 6.14
CA HIS A 143 -0.28 -1.44 6.23
C HIS A 143 0.37 -2.81 6.05
N PHE A 144 0.00 -3.80 6.86
CA PHE A 144 0.57 -5.15 6.81
C PHE A 144 -0.48 -6.23 7.06
N ILE A 145 -0.15 -7.49 6.75
CA ILE A 145 -1.04 -8.62 7.01
C ILE A 145 -1.34 -8.70 8.52
N GLY A 146 -2.62 -8.63 8.87
CA GLY A 146 -3.09 -8.81 10.24
C GLY A 146 -3.36 -7.52 11.01
N ASP A 147 -3.06 -6.35 10.45
CA ASP A 147 -3.41 -5.07 11.07
C ASP A 147 -4.93 -4.76 10.98
N ASP A 148 -5.34 -3.65 11.61
CA ASP A 148 -6.74 -3.21 11.64
C ASP A 148 -7.31 -2.99 10.22
N ILE A 149 -6.50 -2.52 9.28
CA ILE A 149 -6.90 -2.29 7.87
C ILE A 149 -7.13 -3.64 7.15
N TRP A 150 -6.31 -4.65 7.43
CA TRP A 150 -6.44 -6.00 6.88
C TRP A 150 -7.73 -6.66 7.34
N GLN A 151 -8.14 -6.43 8.59
CA GLN A 151 -9.38 -7.01 9.14
C GLN A 151 -10.65 -6.28 8.68
N ALA A 152 -10.53 -5.05 8.15
CA ALA A 152 -11.65 -4.18 7.76
C ALA A 152 -12.33 -4.51 6.40
#